data_AF-A0A971K128-F1
#
_entry.id   AF-A0A971K128-F1
#
_cell.length_a   1.000
_cell.length_b   1.000
_cell.length_c   1.000
_cell.angle_alpha   90.00
_cell.angle_beta   90.00
_cell.angle_gamma   90.00
#
_symmetry.space_group_name_H-M   'P 1'
#
loop_
_entity.id
_entity.type
_entity.pdbx_description
1 polymer ?
#
loop_
_entity_poly.entity_id
_entity_poly.type
_entity_poly.pdbx_seq_one_letter_code
_entity_poly.pdbx_strand_id
1 'polypeptide(L)'
;MKAKHRALLVIVLLTLTLGWVSSSPVVEERRIEEVAAFSTEVVIAPQMRTIRALGPPRWGTHLTLVNDSGYTVEAFDLYNETMQRLTPEAVNLLASPLESEEQVDIDLRSHLLLLNAIAERDGQLFFYTAIDSEGDYYYGEWDPAKDSWKLRITFDSYRSDFLASQYPIGGATLALVNRSGKSLEYFAMGDDEVNLLASAVLPTGHRALIPRSLIKDLAPRAEKSVLHYTAYDTDGGWYRGYFYPDIEAWAITIDERMLAGRGDERYTLYVENQLDEAIW
;
A
#
# COMPACT_ATOMS: atom_id res chain seq x y z
N MET A 1 13.30 -17.15 -67.51
CA MET A 1 12.33 -17.08 -66.40
C MET A 1 10.93 -16.84 -66.95
N LYS A 2 9.92 -17.26 -66.18
CA LYS A 2 8.62 -17.78 -66.61
C LYS A 2 7.67 -16.78 -67.28
N ALA A 3 6.74 -17.36 -68.03
CA ALA A 3 5.77 -16.76 -68.93
C ALA A 3 4.45 -16.29 -68.25
N LYS A 4 3.74 -15.42 -68.99
CA LYS A 4 2.27 -15.34 -69.21
C LYS A 4 1.38 -15.03 -67.98
N HIS A 5 0.76 -13.83 -67.91
CA HIS A 5 -0.51 -13.39 -68.55
C HIS A 5 -1.76 -13.65 -67.67
N ARG A 6 -2.48 -12.58 -67.26
CA ARG A 6 -3.82 -12.15 -67.78
C ARG A 6 -4.67 -11.35 -66.76
N ALA A 7 -5.33 -10.31 -67.32
CA ALA A 7 -6.70 -9.80 -67.05
C ALA A 7 -6.95 -9.10 -65.70
N LEU A 8 -7.84 -8.10 -65.50
CA LEU A 8 -8.86 -7.33 -66.24
C LEU A 8 -9.18 -6.13 -65.29
N LEU A 9 -9.13 -4.84 -65.64
CA LEU A 9 -10.18 -3.95 -66.21
C LEU A 9 -11.62 -4.18 -65.64
N VAL A 10 -12.48 -3.20 -65.31
CA VAL A 10 -12.47 -1.74 -65.09
C VAL A 10 -13.80 -1.37 -64.39
N ILE A 11 -13.82 -0.18 -63.80
CA ILE A 11 -14.87 0.44 -63.00
C ILE A 11 -15.81 1.32 -63.86
N VAL A 12 -17.14 1.20 -63.60
CA VAL A 12 -18.22 2.25 -63.57
C VAL A 12 -19.06 2.66 -64.82
N LEU A 13 -20.39 2.67 -64.56
CA LEU A 13 -21.58 3.39 -65.08
C LEU A 13 -21.72 3.77 -66.56
N LEU A 14 -22.90 3.52 -67.14
CA LEU A 14 -23.92 4.57 -67.40
C LEU A 14 -25.28 4.01 -67.89
N THR A 15 -26.28 4.87 -67.82
CA THR A 15 -27.75 4.76 -67.77
C THR A 15 -28.53 4.66 -69.10
N LEU A 16 -29.77 4.10 -69.00
CA LEU A 16 -31.05 4.45 -69.69
C LEU A 16 -31.11 4.32 -71.26
N THR A 17 -32.13 3.79 -71.96
CA THR A 17 -33.59 3.96 -71.88
C THR A 17 -34.41 2.92 -72.71
N LEU A 18 -35.61 2.59 -72.19
CA LEU A 18 -36.97 2.45 -72.82
C LEU A 18 -37.36 1.39 -73.89
N GLY A 19 -38.35 0.56 -73.50
CA GLY A 19 -39.57 0.18 -74.25
C GLY A 19 -39.58 -1.19 -74.96
N TRP A 20 -40.63 -2.02 -75.02
CA TRP A 20 -42.07 -1.93 -74.70
C TRP A 20 -42.67 -3.37 -74.55
N VAL A 21 -43.49 -3.57 -73.51
CA VAL A 21 -44.81 -4.24 -73.39
C VAL A 21 -45.13 -5.61 -74.04
N SER A 22 -45.59 -6.57 -73.21
CA SER A 22 -46.85 -7.35 -73.35
C SER A 22 -46.92 -8.42 -72.22
N SER A 23 -47.53 -8.10 -71.08
CA SER A 23 -48.93 -8.38 -70.65
C SER A 23 -49.24 -9.83 -70.30
N SER A 24 -49.37 -10.13 -69.00
CA SER A 24 -50.16 -11.21 -68.39
C SER A 24 -50.26 -11.01 -66.86
N PRO A 25 -51.27 -11.59 -66.18
CA PRO A 25 -52.26 -10.83 -65.43
C PRO A 25 -51.97 -10.63 -63.92
N VAL A 26 -52.62 -9.60 -63.37
CA VAL A 26 -52.66 -9.22 -61.96
C VAL A 26 -53.25 -10.35 -61.13
N VAL A 27 -52.41 -10.97 -60.31
CA VAL A 27 -52.83 -11.82 -59.18
C VAL A 27 -52.64 -11.00 -57.91
N GLU A 28 -53.73 -10.89 -57.17
CA GLU A 28 -53.90 -10.11 -55.95
C GLU A 28 -52.83 -10.47 -54.91
N GLU A 29 -51.93 -9.52 -54.64
CA GLU A 29 -50.81 -9.66 -53.73
C GLU A 29 -51.33 -9.64 -52.29
N ARG A 30 -51.71 -10.82 -51.76
CA ARG A 30 -51.87 -10.97 -50.31
C ARG A 30 -50.49 -10.87 -49.68
N ARG A 31 -50.17 -9.67 -49.19
CA ARG A 31 -49.03 -9.40 -48.31
C ARG A 31 -49.12 -10.35 -47.12
N ILE A 32 -48.34 -11.43 -47.15
CA ILE A 32 -48.09 -12.26 -45.97
C ILE A 32 -47.24 -11.36 -45.08
N GLU A 33 -47.81 -10.86 -43.98
CA GLU A 33 -47.01 -10.28 -42.91
C GLU A 33 -46.02 -11.35 -42.45
N GLU A 34 -44.73 -11.04 -42.57
CA GLU A 34 -43.66 -11.85 -42.02
C GLU A 34 -43.79 -11.76 -40.49
N VAL A 35 -44.55 -12.67 -39.90
CA VAL A 35 -44.59 -12.85 -38.45
C VAL A 35 -43.20 -13.31 -38.07
N ALA A 36 -42.39 -12.37 -37.58
CA ALA A 36 -41.09 -12.64 -37.00
C ALA A 36 -41.27 -13.71 -35.93
N ALA A 37 -40.91 -14.95 -36.25
CA ALA A 37 -40.81 -16.03 -35.30
C ALA A 37 -39.60 -15.71 -34.41
N PHE A 38 -39.81 -14.93 -33.34
CA PHE A 38 -38.87 -14.88 -32.23
C PHE A 38 -38.92 -16.23 -31.52
N SER A 39 -38.18 -17.20 -32.07
CA SER A 39 -37.79 -18.38 -31.31
C SER A 39 -36.68 -17.97 -30.36
N THR A 40 -37.05 -17.59 -29.15
CA THR A 40 -36.10 -17.55 -28.04
C THR A 40 -35.85 -19.00 -27.64
N GLU A 41 -34.98 -19.71 -28.37
CA GLU A 41 -34.47 -20.98 -27.87
C GLU A 41 -33.74 -20.69 -26.56
N VAL A 42 -34.35 -21.11 -25.46
CA VAL A 42 -33.76 -21.06 -24.14
C VAL A 42 -32.60 -22.06 -24.12
N VAL A 43 -31.38 -21.55 -24.33
CA VAL A 43 -30.17 -22.34 -24.16
C VAL A 43 -29.94 -22.55 -22.66
N ILE A 44 -30.34 -23.72 -22.16
CA ILE A 44 -30.02 -24.17 -20.81
C ILE A 44 -28.55 -24.56 -20.80
N ALA A 45 -27.67 -23.61 -20.48
CA ALA A 45 -26.27 -23.91 -20.21
C ALA A 45 -26.17 -24.64 -18.85
N PRO A 46 -25.38 -25.73 -18.73
CA PRO A 46 -25.13 -26.35 -17.44
C PRO A 46 -24.46 -25.32 -16.50
N GLN A 47 -24.77 -25.37 -15.20
CA GLN A 47 -24.06 -24.57 -14.21
C GLN A 47 -22.55 -24.87 -14.34
N MET A 48 -21.78 -23.89 -14.80
CA MET A 48 -20.33 -23.99 -14.78
C MET A 48 -19.91 -24.10 -13.31
N ARG A 49 -19.14 -25.14 -12.97
CA ARG A 49 -18.54 -25.24 -11.65
C ARG A 49 -17.55 -24.09 -11.51
N THR A 50 -17.82 -23.16 -10.60
CA THR A 50 -16.83 -22.17 -10.19
C THR A 50 -15.72 -22.92 -9.45
N ILE A 51 -14.59 -23.15 -10.12
CA ILE A 51 -13.37 -23.57 -9.43
C ILE A 51 -12.94 -22.36 -8.61
N ARG A 52 -13.16 -22.39 -7.28
CA ARG A 52 -12.49 -21.43 -6.39
C ARG A 52 -11.01 -21.53 -6.69
N ALA A 53 -10.35 -20.41 -6.96
CA ALA A 53 -8.89 -20.37 -7.03
C ALA A 53 -8.37 -21.01 -5.73
N LEU A 54 -7.77 -22.18 -5.85
CA LEU A 54 -7.10 -22.83 -4.73
C LEU A 54 -5.97 -21.86 -4.37
N GLY A 55 -5.99 -21.35 -3.14
CA GLY A 55 -4.88 -20.54 -2.63
C GLY A 55 -3.56 -21.33 -2.67
N PRO A 56 -2.44 -20.70 -2.31
CA PRO A 56 -1.16 -21.38 -2.26
C PRO A 56 -1.26 -22.69 -1.44
N PRO A 57 -0.61 -23.77 -1.90
CA PRO A 57 -0.67 -25.05 -1.22
C PRO A 57 -0.09 -24.94 0.18
N ARG A 58 -0.74 -25.57 1.16
CA ARG A 58 -0.23 -25.64 2.52
C ARG A 58 1.14 -26.31 2.54
N TRP A 59 2.07 -25.78 3.33
CA TRP A 59 3.48 -26.19 3.37
C TRP A 59 4.20 -26.03 2.03
N GLY A 60 3.72 -25.12 1.18
CA GLY A 60 4.34 -24.80 -0.09
C GLY A 60 5.57 -23.90 0.06
N THR A 61 6.11 -23.49 -1.08
CA THR A 61 7.22 -22.52 -1.16
C THR A 61 6.73 -21.10 -1.45
N HIS A 62 5.42 -20.88 -1.42
CA HIS A 62 4.79 -19.61 -1.78
C HIS A 62 3.79 -19.21 -0.71
N LEU A 63 3.79 -17.93 -0.35
CA LEU A 63 2.85 -17.32 0.58
C LEU A 63 2.21 -16.13 -0.15
N THR A 64 0.87 -16.09 -0.21
CA THR A 64 0.19 -14.92 -0.78
C THR A 64 -0.09 -13.92 0.33
N LEU A 65 0.32 -12.67 0.14
CA LEU A 65 -0.06 -11.56 0.99
C LEU A 65 -1.07 -10.69 0.25
N VAL A 66 -2.14 -10.28 0.92
CA VAL A 66 -3.12 -9.31 0.44
C VAL A 66 -3.12 -8.11 1.36
N ASN A 67 -3.15 -6.93 0.77
CA ASN A 67 -3.34 -5.69 1.51
C ASN A 67 -4.79 -5.24 1.42
N ASP A 68 -5.57 -5.44 2.48
CA ASP A 68 -6.93 -4.89 2.64
C ASP A 68 -6.94 -3.84 3.78
N SER A 69 -5.81 -3.18 4.06
CA SER A 69 -5.70 -2.22 5.17
C SER A 69 -6.31 -0.85 4.84
N GLY A 70 -6.43 -0.52 3.56
CA GLY A 70 -6.80 0.81 3.07
C GLY A 70 -5.62 1.73 2.76
N TYR A 71 -4.39 1.33 3.12
CA TYR A 71 -3.16 2.11 2.95
C TYR A 71 -2.08 1.28 2.26
N THR A 72 -1.10 1.91 1.62
CA THR A 72 0.01 1.23 0.96
C THR A 72 0.93 0.61 2.00
N VAL A 73 1.18 -0.71 1.94
CA VAL A 73 2.09 -1.40 2.86
C VAL A 73 3.51 -1.33 2.31
N GLU A 74 4.41 -0.66 3.03
CA GLU A 74 5.81 -0.48 2.61
C GLU A 74 6.72 -1.63 3.05
N ALA A 75 6.42 -2.22 4.21
CA ALA A 75 7.18 -3.34 4.75
C ALA A 75 6.28 -4.41 5.35
N PHE A 76 6.66 -5.67 5.15
CA PHE A 76 6.03 -6.83 5.76
C PHE A 76 7.10 -7.84 6.16
N ASP A 77 7.09 -8.26 7.42
CA ASP A 77 7.98 -9.30 7.95
C ASP A 77 7.14 -10.44 8.55
N LEU A 78 7.65 -11.66 8.46
CA LEU A 78 7.05 -12.88 9.01
C LEU A 78 8.14 -13.71 9.68
N TYR A 79 7.98 -13.97 10.97
CA TYR A 79 8.99 -14.67 11.77
C TYR A 79 8.35 -15.48 12.89
N ASN A 80 9.12 -16.38 13.51
CA ASN A 80 8.76 -17.00 14.79
C ASN A 80 9.74 -16.55 15.88
N GLU A 81 9.50 -16.93 17.13
CA GLU A 81 10.38 -16.52 18.25
C GLU A 81 11.82 -17.00 18.07
N THR A 82 12.02 -18.17 17.45
CA THR A 82 13.35 -18.73 17.21
C THR A 82 14.13 -17.87 16.24
N MET A 83 13.50 -17.44 15.14
CA MET A 83 14.07 -16.48 14.20
C MET A 83 14.37 -15.14 14.88
N GLN A 84 13.43 -14.59 15.65
CA GLN A 84 13.63 -13.31 16.34
C GLN A 84 14.84 -13.32 17.29
N ARG A 85 15.09 -14.44 17.97
CA ARG A 85 16.27 -14.60 18.84
C ARG A 85 17.58 -14.69 18.07
N LEU A 86 17.57 -15.31 16.88
CA LEU A 86 18.78 -15.54 16.08
C LEU A 86 19.13 -14.34 15.18
N THR A 87 18.11 -13.71 14.61
CA THR A 87 18.19 -12.56 13.71
C THR A 87 17.15 -11.52 14.17
N PRO A 88 17.54 -10.61 15.08
CA PRO A 88 16.61 -9.64 15.65
C PRO A 88 16.22 -8.51 14.69
N GLU A 89 16.90 -8.40 13.55
CA GLU A 89 16.56 -7.44 12.49
C GLU A 89 15.38 -7.96 11.66
N ALA A 90 14.41 -7.09 11.41
CA ALA A 90 13.25 -7.41 10.59
C ALA A 90 13.66 -7.62 9.13
N VAL A 91 13.07 -8.62 8.47
CA VAL A 91 13.32 -8.91 7.05
C VAL A 91 12.09 -8.51 6.24
N ASN A 92 12.20 -7.44 5.45
CA ASN A 92 11.12 -7.08 4.55
C ASN A 92 10.99 -8.13 3.44
N LEU A 93 9.86 -8.84 3.43
CA LEU A 93 9.51 -9.85 2.43
C LEU A 93 8.93 -9.22 1.14
N LEU A 94 8.66 -7.91 1.15
CA LEU A 94 8.21 -7.17 -0.02
C LEU A 94 9.41 -6.71 -0.86
N ALA A 95 9.34 -6.96 -2.16
CA ALA A 95 10.30 -6.40 -3.13
C ALA A 95 9.96 -4.95 -3.52
N SER A 96 8.71 -4.56 -3.38
CA SER A 96 8.17 -3.21 -3.61
C SER A 96 6.98 -2.98 -2.67
N PRO A 97 6.62 -1.72 -2.39
CA PRO A 97 5.38 -1.42 -1.67
C PRO A 97 4.17 -2.13 -2.30
N LEU A 98 3.24 -2.56 -1.44
CA LEU A 98 2.02 -3.26 -1.83
C LEU A 98 0.84 -2.32 -1.67
N GLU A 99 0.24 -1.88 -2.77
CA GLU A 99 -0.87 -0.93 -2.74
C GLU A 99 -2.13 -1.53 -2.10
N SER A 100 -3.07 -0.68 -1.70
CA SER A 100 -4.35 -1.14 -1.15
C SER A 100 -5.11 -1.98 -2.19
N GLU A 101 -5.76 -3.05 -1.71
CA GLU A 101 -6.47 -4.07 -2.49
C GLU A 101 -5.58 -4.95 -3.39
N GLU A 102 -4.27 -4.74 -3.39
CA GLU A 102 -3.33 -5.59 -4.13
C GLU A 102 -2.97 -6.86 -3.38
N GLN A 103 -2.44 -7.81 -4.15
CA GLN A 103 -1.85 -9.03 -3.61
C GLN A 103 -0.52 -9.33 -4.28
N VAL A 104 0.41 -9.88 -3.49
CA VAL A 104 1.72 -10.33 -3.94
C VAL A 104 1.91 -11.80 -3.54
N ASP A 105 2.57 -12.56 -4.41
CA ASP A 105 2.99 -13.92 -4.11
C ASP A 105 4.47 -13.91 -3.71
N ILE A 106 4.74 -14.21 -2.44
CA ILE A 106 6.08 -14.21 -1.85
C ILE A 106 6.70 -15.58 -2.06
N ASP A 107 7.78 -15.64 -2.82
CA ASP A 107 8.58 -16.86 -2.98
C ASP A 107 9.50 -17.06 -1.77
N LEU A 108 9.14 -18.02 -0.92
CA LEU A 108 9.87 -18.34 0.31
C LEU A 108 11.28 -18.89 0.02
N ARG A 109 11.57 -19.34 -1.20
CA ARG A 109 12.94 -19.78 -1.56
C ARG A 109 13.94 -18.61 -1.55
N SER A 110 13.47 -17.39 -1.70
CA SER A 110 14.27 -16.16 -1.53
C SER A 110 14.55 -15.85 -0.06
N HIS A 111 13.86 -16.52 0.88
CA HIS A 111 13.93 -16.30 2.32
C HIS A 111 14.18 -17.61 3.06
N LEU A 112 15.36 -18.21 2.85
CA LEU A 112 15.69 -19.56 3.32
C LEU A 112 15.52 -19.78 4.83
N LEU A 113 15.79 -18.77 5.66
CA LEU A 113 15.59 -18.87 7.11
C LEU A 113 14.11 -19.09 7.45
N LEU A 114 13.22 -18.29 6.85
CA LEU A 114 11.77 -18.41 7.02
C LEU A 114 11.25 -19.74 6.46
N LEU A 115 11.69 -20.11 5.25
CA LEU A 115 11.30 -21.38 4.63
C LEU A 115 11.68 -22.59 5.49
N ASN A 116 12.90 -22.61 6.02
CA ASN A 116 13.38 -23.68 6.88
C ASN A 116 12.59 -23.73 8.19
N ALA A 117 12.35 -22.57 8.82
CA ALA A 117 11.55 -22.50 10.05
C ALA A 117 10.13 -23.05 9.85
N ILE A 118 9.47 -22.73 8.73
CA ILE A 118 8.14 -23.28 8.41
C ILE A 118 8.23 -24.79 8.13
N ALA A 119 9.31 -25.25 7.49
CA ALA A 119 9.50 -26.66 7.14
C ALA A 119 9.78 -27.58 8.34
N GLU A 120 10.19 -27.03 9.49
CA GLU A 120 10.38 -27.80 10.73
C GLU A 120 9.06 -28.41 11.24
N ARG A 121 7.92 -27.75 10.97
CA ARG A 121 6.57 -28.23 11.34
C ARG A 121 6.45 -28.62 12.82
N ASP A 122 7.15 -27.89 13.67
CA ASP A 122 7.23 -28.13 15.10
C ASP A 122 6.01 -27.61 15.89
N GLY A 123 5.09 -26.94 15.19
CA GLY A 123 3.86 -26.38 15.75
C GLY A 123 4.02 -24.99 16.33
N GLN A 124 5.16 -24.32 16.13
CA GLN A 124 5.33 -22.92 16.51
C GLN A 124 4.39 -22.00 15.72
N LEU A 125 3.86 -21.00 16.42
CA LEU A 125 3.19 -19.87 15.78
C LEU A 125 4.21 -18.96 15.12
N PHE A 126 3.80 -18.39 13.99
CA PHE A 126 4.50 -17.29 13.35
C PHE A 126 3.75 -16.00 13.63
N PHE A 127 4.48 -14.91 13.59
CA PHE A 127 4.02 -13.56 13.81
C PHE A 127 4.34 -12.77 12.56
N TYR A 128 3.37 -12.00 12.08
CA TYR A 128 3.61 -11.04 11.03
C TYR A 128 3.55 -9.63 11.57
N THR A 129 4.37 -8.78 10.98
CA THR A 129 4.37 -7.34 11.22
C THR A 129 4.32 -6.63 9.88
N ALA A 130 3.54 -5.57 9.79
CA ALA A 130 3.52 -4.74 8.60
C ALA A 130 3.58 -3.27 8.98
N ILE A 131 4.14 -2.48 8.09
CA ILE A 131 4.27 -1.04 8.23
C ILE A 131 3.73 -0.40 6.96
N ASP A 132 2.77 0.50 7.10
CA ASP A 132 2.24 1.24 5.96
C ASP A 132 3.02 2.53 5.66
N SER A 133 2.58 3.21 4.61
CA SER A 133 3.11 4.50 4.15
C SER A 133 2.94 5.63 5.16
N GLU A 134 2.14 5.48 6.22
CA GLU A 134 1.89 6.54 7.20
C GLU A 134 2.72 6.44 8.47
N GLY A 135 3.23 5.28 8.79
CA GLY A 135 3.73 5.08 10.14
C GLY A 135 3.22 3.80 10.76
N ASP A 136 2.03 3.44 10.35
CA ASP A 136 1.13 2.61 11.13
C ASP A 136 1.57 1.17 11.07
N TYR A 137 1.49 0.56 12.25
CA TYR A 137 2.00 -0.76 12.48
C TYR A 137 0.84 -1.74 12.60
N TYR A 138 0.99 -2.85 11.89
CA TYR A 138 0.04 -3.95 11.89
C TYR A 138 0.71 -5.19 12.46
N TYR A 139 -0.03 -5.97 13.23
CA TYR A 139 0.44 -7.20 13.83
C TYR A 139 -0.61 -8.29 13.79
N GLY A 140 -0.17 -9.51 13.52
CA GLY A 140 -0.99 -10.68 13.76
C GLY A 140 -0.20 -11.96 13.84
N GLU A 141 -0.95 -13.03 14.06
CA GLU A 141 -0.43 -14.38 14.24
C GLU A 141 -0.85 -15.25 13.07
N TRP A 142 -0.02 -16.25 12.78
CA TRP A 142 -0.26 -17.21 11.72
C TRP A 142 0.23 -18.60 12.12
N ASP A 143 -0.68 -19.57 12.13
CA ASP A 143 -0.37 -20.99 12.28
C ASP A 143 -0.26 -21.63 10.88
N PRO A 144 0.94 -21.97 10.39
CA PRO A 144 1.11 -22.55 9.06
C PRO A 144 0.39 -23.90 8.86
N ALA A 145 0.05 -24.60 9.95
CA ALA A 145 -0.66 -25.86 9.93
C ALA A 145 -2.18 -25.69 9.82
N LYS A 146 -2.73 -24.64 10.44
CA LYS A 146 -4.18 -24.44 10.55
C LYS A 146 -4.70 -23.35 9.63
N ASP A 147 -3.99 -22.24 9.53
CA ASP A 147 -4.47 -21.03 8.88
C ASP A 147 -4.27 -21.06 7.36
N SER A 148 -4.84 -20.03 6.72
CA SER A 148 -4.70 -19.78 5.29
C SER A 148 -3.27 -19.37 4.96
N TRP A 149 -2.71 -19.92 3.89
CA TRP A 149 -1.44 -19.47 3.28
C TRP A 149 -1.61 -18.22 2.39
N LYS A 150 -2.85 -17.71 2.31
CA LYS A 150 -3.18 -16.38 1.84
C LYS A 150 -3.44 -15.50 3.07
N LEU A 151 -2.42 -14.76 3.50
CA LEU A 151 -2.48 -13.79 4.59
C LEU A 151 -3.13 -12.50 4.10
N ARG A 152 -3.90 -11.86 4.99
CA ARG A 152 -4.54 -10.57 4.72
C ARG A 152 -4.17 -9.60 5.82
N ILE A 153 -3.62 -8.46 5.46
CA ILE A 153 -3.45 -7.32 6.35
C ILE A 153 -4.75 -6.53 6.26
N THR A 154 -5.41 -6.30 7.39
CA THR A 154 -6.65 -5.53 7.47
C THR A 154 -6.49 -4.43 8.51
N PHE A 155 -7.41 -3.48 8.56
CA PHE A 155 -7.39 -2.47 9.61
C PHE A 155 -7.50 -3.08 11.03
N ASP A 156 -8.10 -4.26 11.20
CA ASP A 156 -8.19 -4.95 12.50
C ASP A 156 -6.83 -5.38 13.07
N SER A 157 -5.82 -5.55 12.21
CA SER A 157 -4.46 -5.85 12.65
C SER A 157 -3.68 -4.60 13.07
N TYR A 158 -4.24 -3.40 12.90
CA TYR A 158 -3.61 -2.14 13.34
C TYR A 158 -3.34 -2.13 14.85
N ARG A 159 -2.20 -1.57 15.24
CA ARG A 159 -1.79 -1.38 16.63
C ARG A 159 -1.38 0.06 16.84
N SER A 160 -2.35 0.87 17.27
CA SER A 160 -2.15 2.29 17.59
C SER A 160 -1.16 2.52 18.75
N ASP A 161 -0.93 1.52 19.59
CA ASP A 161 -0.02 1.57 20.72
C ASP A 161 1.42 1.17 20.38
N PHE A 162 1.71 0.73 19.14
CA PHE A 162 3.02 0.19 18.77
C PHE A 162 4.17 1.15 19.07
N LEU A 163 4.10 2.39 18.59
CA LEU A 163 5.15 3.38 18.83
C LEU A 163 5.32 3.65 20.32
N ALA A 164 4.23 3.73 21.09
CA ALA A 164 4.27 3.93 22.54
C ALA A 164 4.82 2.71 23.29
N SER A 165 4.62 1.49 22.77
CA SER A 165 5.17 0.26 23.34
C SER A 165 6.68 0.16 23.12
N GLN A 166 7.18 0.58 21.95
CA GLN A 166 8.60 0.55 21.59
C GLN A 166 9.37 1.76 22.17
N TYR A 167 8.73 2.92 22.16
CA TYR A 167 9.28 4.20 22.62
C TYR A 167 8.30 4.85 23.61
N PRO A 168 8.34 4.41 24.89
CA PRO A 168 7.37 4.88 25.88
C PRO A 168 7.47 6.38 26.12
N ILE A 169 6.33 6.96 26.50
CA ILE A 169 6.23 8.36 26.92
C ILE A 169 7.26 8.62 28.02
N GLY A 170 8.04 9.68 27.86
CA GLY A 170 9.13 10.04 28.76
C GLY A 170 10.37 9.14 28.65
N GLY A 171 10.52 8.35 27.58
CA GLY A 171 11.64 7.44 27.36
C GLY A 171 13.03 8.08 27.45
N ALA A 172 14.06 7.23 27.59
CA ALA A 172 15.46 7.68 27.64
C ALA A 172 16.03 8.07 26.27
N THR A 173 15.34 7.70 25.19
CA THR A 173 15.79 7.85 23.82
C THR A 173 14.58 8.22 22.95
N LEU A 174 14.76 9.23 22.10
CA LEU A 174 13.82 9.60 21.04
C LEU A 174 14.19 8.85 19.76
N ALA A 175 13.24 8.15 19.16
CA ALA A 175 13.43 7.56 17.84
C ALA A 175 13.05 8.56 16.74
N LEU A 176 13.98 8.88 15.86
CA LEU A 176 13.69 9.59 14.61
C LEU A 176 13.58 8.55 13.49
N VAL A 177 12.38 8.33 12.97
CA VAL A 177 12.10 7.39 11.88
C VAL A 177 11.99 8.18 10.59
N ASN A 178 12.84 7.85 9.61
CA ASN A 178 12.83 8.54 8.33
C ASN A 178 11.99 7.77 7.30
N ARG A 179 10.86 8.34 6.89
CA ARG A 179 9.98 7.84 5.82
C ARG A 179 9.68 8.91 4.79
N SER A 180 10.54 9.92 4.67
CA SER A 180 10.29 11.03 3.76
C SER A 180 10.51 10.67 2.27
N GLY A 181 10.88 9.42 1.99
CA GLY A 181 11.36 8.98 0.67
C GLY A 181 12.78 9.43 0.35
N LYS A 182 13.42 10.25 1.21
CA LYS A 182 14.74 10.85 1.02
C LYS A 182 15.63 10.65 2.24
N SER A 183 16.95 10.76 2.08
CA SER A 183 17.85 10.68 3.23
C SER A 183 17.85 12.00 4.00
N LEU A 184 17.80 11.95 5.32
CA LEU A 184 17.89 13.14 6.18
C LEU A 184 19.33 13.40 6.57
N GLU A 185 19.81 14.63 6.42
CA GLU A 185 21.16 15.06 6.85
C GLU A 185 21.13 15.92 8.11
N TYR A 186 19.95 16.42 8.47
CA TYR A 186 19.78 17.29 9.61
C TYR A 186 18.48 16.98 10.35
N PHE A 187 18.56 16.99 11.68
CA PHE A 187 17.40 17.01 12.56
C PHE A 187 17.73 17.83 13.80
N ALA A 188 16.89 18.80 14.16
CA ALA A 188 17.01 19.58 15.38
C ALA A 188 15.66 19.68 16.08
N MET A 189 15.69 19.89 17.40
CA MET A 189 14.51 19.95 18.24
C MET A 189 14.66 21.02 19.31
N GLY A 190 13.57 21.73 19.56
CA GLY A 190 13.51 22.87 20.46
C GLY A 190 13.95 24.16 19.78
N ASP A 191 14.38 25.12 20.59
CA ASP A 191 14.93 26.40 20.17
C ASP A 191 16.43 26.29 19.83
N ASP A 192 17.06 25.16 20.14
CA ASP A 192 18.47 24.90 19.81
C ASP A 192 18.58 24.31 18.39
N GLU A 193 19.19 25.05 17.46
CA GLU A 193 19.48 24.61 16.08
C GLU A 193 20.67 23.63 16.01
N VAL A 194 20.83 22.79 17.02
CA VAL A 194 21.87 21.76 17.06
C VAL A 194 21.41 20.54 16.29
N ASN A 195 22.19 20.13 15.28
CA ASN A 195 21.93 18.90 14.54
C ASN A 195 22.13 17.67 15.43
N LEU A 196 21.03 17.06 15.85
CA LEU A 196 20.97 15.86 16.69
C LEU A 196 21.39 14.59 15.93
N LEU A 197 21.52 14.63 14.60
CA LEU A 197 22.14 13.55 13.82
C LEU A 197 23.68 13.58 13.86
N ALA A 198 24.30 14.60 14.46
CA ALA A 198 25.75 14.71 14.63
C ALA A 198 26.56 14.48 13.34
N SER A 199 26.06 14.96 12.20
CA SER A 199 26.62 14.79 10.83
C SER A 199 26.39 13.41 10.19
N ALA A 200 25.65 12.51 10.84
CA ALA A 200 25.20 11.27 10.20
C ALA A 200 24.07 11.58 9.20
N VAL A 201 24.08 10.87 8.08
CA VAL A 201 22.94 10.84 7.16
C VAL A 201 22.06 9.67 7.55
N LEU A 202 20.78 9.93 7.84
CA LEU A 202 19.77 8.93 8.14
C LEU A 202 19.06 8.52 6.85
N PRO A 203 19.31 7.31 6.30
CA PRO A 203 18.68 6.89 5.06
C PRO A 203 17.16 6.73 5.20
N THR A 204 16.43 6.78 4.08
CA THR A 204 15.00 6.44 4.07
C THR A 204 14.78 5.00 4.58
N GLY A 205 13.68 4.77 5.29
CA GLY A 205 13.34 3.50 5.92
C GLY A 205 14.16 3.15 7.18
N HIS A 206 15.11 4.01 7.59
CA HIS A 206 15.92 3.78 8.79
C HIS A 206 15.46 4.64 9.96
N ARG A 207 15.97 4.31 11.15
CA ARG A 207 15.77 5.12 12.36
C ARG A 207 17.08 5.52 13.02
N ALA A 208 17.11 6.73 13.57
CA ALA A 208 18.14 7.17 14.51
C ALA A 208 17.60 7.14 15.94
N LEU A 209 18.46 6.78 16.89
CA LEU A 209 18.15 6.73 18.31
C LEU A 209 18.88 7.88 19.01
N ILE A 210 18.15 8.93 19.35
CA ILE A 210 18.69 10.18 19.91
C ILE A 210 18.55 10.13 21.44
N PRO A 211 19.64 10.14 22.22
CA PRO A 211 19.57 10.18 23.67
C PRO A 211 18.83 11.42 24.18
N ARG A 212 17.92 11.24 25.15
CA ARG A 212 17.19 12.33 25.80
C ARG A 212 18.10 13.44 26.33
N SER A 213 19.29 13.08 26.79
CA SER A 213 20.28 14.02 27.31
C SER A 213 20.81 15.04 26.29
N LEU A 214 20.63 14.78 24.98
CA LEU A 214 21.03 15.72 23.92
C LEU A 214 19.95 16.77 23.63
N ILE A 215 18.71 16.57 24.09
CA ILE A 215 17.58 17.48 23.85
C ILE A 215 17.50 18.44 25.05
N LYS A 216 18.10 19.62 24.92
CA LYS A 216 18.30 20.57 26.03
C LYS A 216 17.00 21.21 26.54
N ASP A 217 16.02 21.38 25.67
CA ASP A 217 14.78 22.10 25.98
C ASP A 217 13.75 21.26 26.74
N LEU A 218 14.07 20.00 27.03
CA LEU A 218 13.37 19.16 27.99
C LEU A 218 13.76 19.52 29.43
N ALA A 219 13.54 20.77 29.84
CA ALA A 219 13.74 21.16 31.23
C ALA A 219 12.67 20.49 32.12
N PRO A 220 13.01 19.97 33.32
CA PRO A 220 12.12 19.14 34.14
C PRO A 220 10.86 19.80 34.72
N ARG A 221 10.48 21.02 34.32
CA ARG A 221 9.47 21.83 35.04
C ARG A 221 8.48 22.62 34.18
N ALA A 222 8.51 22.53 32.85
CA ALA A 222 7.46 23.15 32.05
C ALA A 222 6.30 22.16 31.92
N GLU A 223 5.23 22.39 32.70
CA GLU A 223 3.95 21.71 32.51
C GLU A 223 3.51 21.94 31.05
N LYS A 224 3.51 20.86 30.24
CA LYS A 224 3.25 20.85 28.79
C LYS A 224 4.39 21.46 27.95
N SER A 225 5.54 20.79 27.94
CA SER A 225 6.63 21.16 27.03
C SER A 225 6.26 20.76 25.60
N VAL A 226 5.89 21.71 24.73
CA VAL A 226 5.77 21.43 23.29
C VAL A 226 7.11 21.73 22.66
N LEU A 227 7.69 20.77 21.95
CA LEU A 227 8.95 20.95 21.25
C LEU A 227 8.69 21.06 19.75
N HIS A 228 9.21 22.13 19.16
CA HIS A 228 9.29 22.23 17.71
C HIS A 228 10.43 21.37 17.21
N TYR A 229 10.30 20.78 16.02
CA TYR A 229 11.44 20.16 15.36
C TYR A 229 11.52 20.56 13.90
N THR A 230 12.73 20.47 13.37
CA THR A 230 13.06 20.72 11.98
C THR A 230 13.95 19.61 11.46
N ALA A 231 13.68 19.13 10.25
CA ALA A 231 14.56 18.22 9.52
C ALA A 231 14.86 18.75 8.11
N TYR A 232 16.04 18.41 7.59
CA TYR A 232 16.38 18.63 6.18
C TYR A 232 16.80 17.32 5.51
N ASP A 233 16.30 17.11 4.30
CA ASP A 233 16.80 16.06 3.43
C ASP A 233 18.01 16.52 2.61
N THR A 234 18.72 15.56 2.01
CA THR A 234 19.89 15.79 1.16
C THR A 234 19.59 16.53 -0.15
N ASP A 235 18.32 16.66 -0.53
CA ASP A 235 17.84 17.35 -1.73
C ASP A 235 17.36 18.79 -1.41
N GLY A 236 17.47 19.23 -0.16
CA GLY A 236 17.06 20.56 0.32
C GLY A 236 15.58 20.67 0.69
N GLY A 237 14.86 19.55 0.79
CA GLY A 237 13.53 19.48 1.37
C GLY A 237 13.57 19.78 2.87
N TRP A 238 12.56 20.50 3.34
CA TRP A 238 12.47 21.00 4.71
C TRP A 238 11.20 20.47 5.36
N TYR A 239 11.33 19.90 6.55
CA TYR A 239 10.24 19.31 7.32
C TYR A 239 10.16 20.00 8.67
N ARG A 240 8.94 20.27 9.14
CA ARG A 240 8.71 20.88 10.45
C ARG A 240 7.50 20.27 11.15
N GLY A 241 7.53 20.24 12.47
CA GLY A 241 6.40 19.75 13.25
C GLY A 241 6.53 20.07 14.74
N TYR A 242 5.62 19.47 15.49
CA TYR A 242 5.53 19.61 16.94
C TYR A 242 5.62 18.22 17.56
N PHE A 243 6.26 18.13 18.70
CA PHE A 243 6.39 16.93 19.49
C PHE A 243 5.96 17.24 20.92
N TYR A 244 5.17 16.36 21.51
CA TYR A 244 4.61 16.51 22.85
C TYR A 244 5.15 15.40 23.76
N PRO A 245 6.31 15.60 24.41
CA PRO A 245 7.08 14.56 25.10
C PRO A 245 6.35 13.87 26.27
N ASP A 246 5.29 14.52 26.78
CA ASP A 246 4.51 14.08 27.94
C ASP A 246 3.25 13.29 27.56
N ILE A 247 2.85 13.29 26.28
CA ILE A 247 1.62 12.62 25.82
C ILE A 247 1.83 11.73 24.59
N GLU A 248 2.87 12.00 23.80
CA GLU A 248 3.22 11.21 22.61
C GLU A 248 4.30 10.18 22.93
N ALA A 249 4.26 9.07 22.19
CA ALA A 249 5.37 8.12 22.15
C ALA A 249 6.66 8.86 21.83
N TRP A 250 7.79 8.42 22.40
CA TRP A 250 9.10 9.00 22.15
C TRP A 250 9.68 8.60 20.78
N ALA A 251 8.88 8.82 19.74
CA ALA A 251 9.19 8.57 18.35
C ALA A 251 8.59 9.68 17.48
N ILE A 252 9.38 10.18 16.52
CA ILE A 252 8.94 11.10 15.48
C ILE A 252 9.18 10.43 14.14
N THR A 253 8.13 10.33 13.35
CA THR A 253 8.20 9.87 11.96
C THR A 253 8.21 11.08 11.05
N ILE A 254 9.25 11.23 10.22
CA ILE A 254 9.28 12.24 9.17
C ILE A 254 8.75 11.60 7.88
N ASP A 255 7.66 12.16 7.35
CA ASP A 255 6.94 11.68 6.17
C ASP A 255 6.95 12.75 5.06
N GLU A 256 6.78 12.36 3.80
CA GLU A 256 6.69 13.28 2.66
C GLU A 256 5.58 14.34 2.82
N ARG A 257 4.48 14.00 3.50
CA ARG A 257 3.36 14.92 3.77
C ARG A 257 3.72 16.09 4.66
N MET A 258 4.84 15.98 5.38
CA MET A 258 5.37 17.03 6.26
C MET A 258 6.30 18.00 5.53
N LEU A 259 6.56 17.77 4.24
CA LEU A 259 7.41 18.64 3.44
C LEU A 259 6.79 20.04 3.39
N ALA A 260 7.48 21.00 3.99
CA ALA A 260 7.11 22.40 3.96
C ALA A 260 7.44 22.96 2.58
N GLY A 261 6.43 23.49 1.87
CA GLY A 261 6.65 24.22 0.63
C GLY A 261 7.51 25.47 0.89
N ARG A 262 8.40 25.82 -0.05
CA ARG A 262 9.07 27.14 -0.04
C ARG A 262 8.00 28.24 -0.09
N GLY A 263 7.76 28.89 1.04
CA GLY A 263 6.75 29.94 1.19
C GLY A 263 5.37 29.48 1.67
N ASP A 264 5.22 28.24 2.14
CA ASP A 264 3.94 27.75 2.67
C ASP A 264 3.76 28.23 4.13
N GLU A 265 3.31 29.47 4.28
CA GLU A 265 2.77 30.01 5.54
C GLU A 265 1.42 29.33 5.86
N ARG A 266 1.44 28.03 6.12
CA ARG A 266 0.30 27.37 6.76
C ARG A 266 0.29 27.78 8.22
N TYR A 267 -0.65 28.66 8.56
CA TYR A 267 -0.98 28.97 9.94
C TYR A 267 -1.90 27.86 10.48
N THR A 268 -1.46 27.16 11.53
CA THR A 268 -2.34 26.29 12.32
C THR A 268 -3.23 27.19 13.17
N LEU A 269 -4.53 27.17 12.89
CA LEU A 269 -5.51 27.96 13.64
C LEU A 269 -5.95 27.13 14.86
N TYR A 270 -5.48 27.53 16.04
CA TYR A 270 -5.94 26.94 17.30
C TYR A 270 -7.28 27.57 17.68
N VAL A 271 -8.35 26.78 17.56
CA VAL A 271 -9.68 27.15 18.06
C VAL A 271 -9.83 26.52 19.45
N GLU A 272 -9.57 27.32 20.49
CA GLU A 272 -9.94 26.94 21.85
C GLU A 272 -11.37 27.41 22.11
N ASN A 273 -12.27 26.45 22.36
CA ASN A 273 -13.62 26.76 22.78
C ASN A 273 -13.61 27.20 24.25
N GLN A 274 -13.78 28.50 24.51
CA GLN A 274 -13.91 29.05 25.86
C GLN A 274 -15.35 29.09 26.38
N LEU A 275 -16.27 28.39 25.71
CA LEU A 275 -17.65 28.21 26.16
C LEU A 275 -17.84 26.78 26.69
N ASP A 276 -18.61 26.63 27.77
CA ASP A 276 -19.05 25.33 28.33
C ASP A 276 -20.08 24.60 27.43
N GLU A 277 -20.18 24.96 26.15
CA GLU A 277 -21.12 24.36 25.21
C GLU A 277 -20.43 23.97 23.89
N ALA A 278 -20.90 22.89 23.26
CA ALA A 278 -20.33 22.36 22.03
C ALA A 278 -20.54 23.31 20.84
N ILE A 279 -19.48 23.52 20.06
CA ILE A 279 -19.57 24.17 18.75
C ILE A 279 -19.99 23.10 17.75
N TRP A 280 -21.23 23.15 17.27
CA TRP A 280 -21.71 22.37 16.12
C TRP A 280 -21.65 23.21 14.83
#